data_AF-A0A7Y2H6R7-F1
#
_entry.id   AF-A0A7Y2H6R7-F1
#
_cell.length_a   1.000
_cell.length_b   1.000
_cell.length_c   1.000
_cell.angle_alpha   90.00
_cell.angle_beta   90.00
_cell.angle_gamma   90.00
#
_symmetry.space_group_name_H-M   'P 1'
#
loop_
_entity.id
_entity.type
_entity.pdbx_description
1 polymer ?
#
loop_
_entity_poly.entity_id
_entity_poly.type
_entity_poly.pdbx_seq_one_letter_code
_entity_poly.pdbx_strand_id
1 'polypeptide(L)'
;SSRDSVRSLLNSQGYFYATVDSTARLGKPEEVERELRKQVNKAYRAGIDVTHLDAHMGAALSTPDFIAAYMRVAKEFRLPQLLPKSIQQSDHPAIRELLDQNTILMDGIHTVTPEDYRKGPEKYYDRLLRELPPGLHCLLIHLAYDDEEMQAITVDHPDWGASWRQADYDYFTSDAFRSLLQEEDIILVTYRELRDKISRAE
;
A
#
# COMPACT_ATOMS: atom_id res chain seq x y z
N SER A 1 -4.51 -16.42 10.87
CA SER A 1 -4.21 -17.88 10.84
C SER A 1 -4.26 -18.52 12.23
N SER A 2 -4.24 -19.86 12.33
CA SER A 2 -3.72 -20.47 13.59
C SER A 2 -2.22 -20.21 13.66
N ARG A 3 -1.67 -19.97 14.85
CA ARG A 3 -0.24 -19.65 15.06
C ARG A 3 0.68 -20.69 14.40
N ASP A 4 0.31 -21.96 14.47
CA ASP A 4 1.09 -23.07 13.90
C ASP A 4 1.20 -23.04 12.38
N SER A 5 0.25 -22.40 11.70
CA SER A 5 0.26 -22.32 10.24
C SER A 5 1.08 -21.14 9.70
N VAL A 6 1.68 -20.29 10.52
CA VAL A 6 2.44 -19.10 10.06
C VAL A 6 3.64 -18.78 10.96
N ARG A 7 4.26 -19.82 11.55
CA ARG A 7 5.30 -19.67 12.58
C ARG A 7 6.49 -18.82 12.13
N SER A 8 6.85 -18.87 10.85
CA SER A 8 7.95 -18.06 10.29
C SER A 8 7.67 -16.56 10.27
N LEU A 9 6.40 -16.15 10.42
CA LEU A 9 6.00 -14.74 10.43
C LEU A 9 5.94 -14.18 11.86
N LEU A 10 6.14 -15.01 12.89
CA LEU A 10 5.89 -14.66 14.28
C LEU A 10 7.17 -14.65 15.10
N ASN A 11 7.28 -13.66 15.99
CA ASN A 11 8.31 -13.62 17.02
C ASN A 11 8.02 -14.63 18.15
N SER A 12 8.93 -14.72 19.13
CA SER A 12 8.80 -15.64 20.27
C SER A 12 7.57 -15.41 21.15
N GLN A 13 6.95 -14.22 21.07
CA GLN A 13 5.73 -13.87 21.78
C GLN A 13 4.45 -14.14 20.96
N GLY A 14 4.60 -14.57 19.70
CA GLY A 14 3.48 -14.88 18.81
C GLY A 14 2.88 -13.69 18.08
N TYR A 15 3.59 -12.55 18.01
CA TYR A 15 3.22 -11.38 17.22
C TYR A 15 4.00 -11.36 15.89
N PHE A 16 3.50 -10.65 14.88
CA PHE A 16 4.31 -10.34 13.70
C PHE A 16 5.58 -9.59 14.09
N TYR A 17 6.64 -9.73 13.30
CA TYR A 17 7.86 -8.97 13.54
C TYR A 17 7.62 -7.47 13.39
N ALA A 18 8.27 -6.68 14.24
CA ALA A 18 8.17 -5.23 14.22
C ALA A 18 8.86 -4.59 13.00
N THR A 19 9.76 -5.30 12.32
CA THR A 19 10.51 -4.76 11.18
C THR A 19 10.32 -5.59 9.91
N VAL A 20 10.30 -4.88 8.78
CA VAL A 20 10.27 -5.49 7.45
C VAL A 20 11.48 -6.38 7.22
N ASP A 21 12.68 -5.97 7.64
CA ASP A 21 13.91 -6.78 7.54
C ASP A 21 13.78 -8.14 8.23
N SER A 22 13.23 -8.18 9.46
CA SER A 22 13.02 -9.44 10.16
C SER A 22 12.02 -10.33 9.43
N THR A 23 10.96 -9.73 8.90
CA THR A 23 9.94 -10.45 8.11
C THR A 23 10.54 -11.02 6.83
N ALA A 24 11.34 -10.23 6.10
CA ALA A 24 12.01 -10.63 4.87
C ALA A 24 13.02 -11.75 5.09
N ARG A 25 13.78 -11.69 6.18
CA ARG A 25 14.82 -12.69 6.50
C ARG A 25 14.26 -14.02 7.01
N LEU A 26 13.22 -13.97 7.83
CA LEU A 26 12.73 -15.13 8.58
C LEU A 26 11.47 -15.74 7.98
N GLY A 27 10.66 -14.93 7.31
CA GLY A 27 9.38 -15.34 6.74
C GLY A 27 9.55 -16.30 5.57
N LYS A 28 8.63 -17.27 5.49
CA LYS A 28 8.57 -18.22 4.39
C LYS A 28 7.49 -17.81 3.38
N PRO A 29 7.76 -17.79 2.07
CA PRO A 29 6.82 -17.33 1.05
C PRO A 29 5.45 -18.03 1.11
N GLU A 30 5.41 -19.34 1.35
CA GLU A 30 4.18 -20.11 1.46
C GLU A 30 3.35 -19.76 2.70
N GLU A 31 3.98 -19.28 3.77
CA GLU A 31 3.31 -18.79 4.97
C GLU A 31 2.78 -17.37 4.76
N VAL A 32 3.55 -16.51 4.08
CA VAL A 32 3.10 -15.18 3.64
C VAL A 32 1.86 -15.30 2.78
N GLU A 33 1.89 -16.12 1.73
CA GLU A 33 0.74 -16.31 0.83
C GLU A 33 -0.51 -16.79 1.58
N ARG A 34 -0.34 -17.77 2.47
CA ARG A 34 -1.42 -18.31 3.29
C ARG A 34 -2.01 -17.28 4.24
N GLU A 35 -1.17 -16.44 4.85
CA GLU A 35 -1.64 -15.39 5.75
C GLU A 35 -2.35 -14.26 5.00
N LEU A 36 -1.78 -13.78 3.88
CA LEU A 36 -2.40 -12.77 3.02
C LEU A 36 -3.80 -13.21 2.57
N ARG A 37 -3.93 -14.44 2.06
CA ARG A 37 -5.23 -15.03 1.69
C ARG A 37 -6.24 -15.01 2.84
N LYS A 38 -5.79 -15.26 4.07
CA LYS A 38 -6.67 -15.23 5.25
C LYS A 38 -7.04 -13.80 5.66
N GLN A 39 -6.17 -12.82 5.48
CA GLN A 39 -6.48 -11.41 5.71
C GLN A 39 -7.55 -10.90 4.73
N VAL A 40 -7.43 -11.25 3.45
CA VAL A 40 -8.46 -10.93 2.43
C VAL A 40 -9.80 -11.59 2.78
N ASN A 41 -9.81 -12.88 3.09
CA ASN A 41 -11.02 -13.58 3.52
C ASN A 41 -11.63 -12.99 4.80
N LYS A 42 -10.80 -12.51 5.74
CA LYS A 42 -11.29 -11.84 6.95
C LYS A 42 -12.03 -10.55 6.61
N ALA A 43 -11.50 -9.74 5.69
CA ALA A 43 -12.17 -8.53 5.21
C ALA A 43 -13.53 -8.84 4.57
N TYR A 44 -13.58 -9.83 3.66
CA TYR A 44 -14.85 -10.24 3.06
C TYR A 44 -15.87 -10.76 4.07
N ARG A 45 -15.45 -11.55 5.07
CA ARG A 45 -16.33 -12.00 6.16
C ARG A 45 -16.86 -10.87 7.03
N ALA A 46 -16.13 -9.76 7.10
CA ALA A 46 -16.58 -8.54 7.77
C ALA A 46 -17.53 -7.69 6.90
N GLY A 47 -17.89 -8.15 5.70
CA GLY A 47 -18.74 -7.41 4.77
C GLY A 47 -18.03 -6.28 4.01
N ILE A 48 -16.70 -6.25 4.05
CA ILE A 48 -15.91 -5.26 3.29
C ILE A 48 -15.84 -5.72 1.84
N ASP A 49 -16.27 -4.86 0.93
CA ASP A 49 -16.05 -5.04 -0.50
C ASP A 49 -14.61 -4.62 -0.84
N VAL A 50 -13.69 -5.57 -0.81
CA VAL A 50 -12.27 -5.34 -1.09
C VAL A 50 -12.09 -4.94 -2.56
N THR A 51 -11.50 -3.78 -2.79
CA THR A 51 -11.32 -3.21 -4.14
C THR A 51 -9.91 -3.36 -4.68
N HIS A 52 -8.92 -3.52 -3.81
CA HIS A 52 -7.52 -3.70 -4.16
C HIS A 52 -6.74 -4.28 -2.97
N LEU A 53 -5.47 -4.59 -3.20
CA LEU A 53 -4.50 -4.93 -2.18
C LEU A 53 -3.37 -3.88 -2.14
N ASP A 54 -2.82 -3.67 -0.95
CA ASP A 54 -1.56 -3.00 -0.69
C ASP A 54 -0.74 -3.80 0.34
N ALA A 55 0.40 -3.26 0.77
CA ALA A 55 1.24 -3.89 1.78
C ALA A 55 1.75 -2.86 2.79
N HIS A 56 1.34 -2.99 4.06
CA HIS A 56 1.84 -2.14 5.14
C HIS A 56 3.37 -2.18 5.21
N MET A 57 4.00 -0.99 5.24
CA MET A 57 5.46 -0.80 5.16
C MET A 57 6.15 -1.48 3.95
N GLY A 58 5.38 -1.92 2.95
CA GLY A 58 5.90 -2.75 1.85
C GLY A 58 6.33 -4.15 2.29
N ALA A 59 5.87 -4.68 3.44
CA ALA A 59 6.34 -5.95 3.98
C ALA A 59 6.17 -7.13 2.99
N ALA A 60 5.02 -7.22 2.33
CA ALA A 60 4.75 -8.24 1.30
C ALA A 60 5.48 -7.97 -0.03
N LEU A 61 6.15 -6.82 -0.17
CA LEU A 61 6.94 -6.43 -1.34
C LEU A 61 8.46 -6.52 -1.07
N SER A 62 8.86 -7.00 0.11
CA SER A 62 10.25 -6.95 0.58
C SER A 62 11.20 -7.94 -0.08
N THR A 63 10.68 -9.01 -0.69
CA THR A 63 11.46 -10.01 -1.46
C THR A 63 10.71 -10.42 -2.73
N PRO A 64 11.40 -10.87 -3.80
CA PRO A 64 10.75 -11.36 -5.01
C PRO A 64 9.75 -12.50 -4.76
N ASP A 65 10.06 -13.42 -3.85
CA ASP A 65 9.15 -14.51 -3.49
C ASP A 65 7.89 -14.01 -2.75
N PHE A 66 8.03 -12.98 -1.91
CA PHE A 66 6.86 -12.37 -1.24
C PHE A 66 6.01 -11.58 -2.23
N ILE A 67 6.63 -10.88 -3.19
CA ILE A 67 5.91 -10.21 -4.28
C ILE A 67 5.12 -11.26 -5.09
N ALA A 68 5.73 -12.40 -5.42
CA ALA A 68 5.04 -13.47 -6.12
C ALA A 68 3.86 -14.03 -5.31
N ALA A 69 4.03 -14.25 -3.99
CA ALA A 69 2.93 -14.65 -3.11
C ALA A 69 1.80 -13.61 -3.09
N TYR A 70 2.14 -12.33 -2.98
CA TYR A 70 1.21 -11.20 -3.02
C TYR A 70 0.43 -11.14 -4.35
N MET A 71 1.11 -11.31 -5.48
CA MET A 71 0.51 -11.39 -6.81
C MET A 71 -0.42 -12.60 -6.99
N ARG A 72 -0.07 -13.78 -6.46
CA ARG A 72 -0.96 -14.96 -6.51
C ARG A 72 -2.27 -14.71 -5.77
N VAL A 73 -2.20 -14.10 -4.60
CA VAL A 73 -3.40 -13.74 -3.82
C VAL A 73 -4.24 -12.70 -4.56
N ALA A 74 -3.62 -11.65 -5.10
CA ALA A 74 -4.33 -10.65 -5.90
C ALA A 74 -5.09 -11.29 -7.08
N LYS A 75 -4.43 -12.19 -7.82
CA LYS A 75 -5.01 -12.92 -8.95
C LYS A 75 -6.15 -13.85 -8.53
N GLU A 76 -5.97 -14.60 -7.45
CA GLU A 76 -7.00 -15.50 -6.88
C GLU A 76 -8.30 -14.74 -6.55
N PHE A 77 -8.18 -13.53 -6.00
CA PHE A 77 -9.33 -12.70 -5.64
C PHE A 77 -9.76 -11.72 -6.73
N ARG A 78 -9.08 -11.70 -7.89
CA ARG A 78 -9.30 -10.75 -8.99
C ARG A 78 -9.26 -9.29 -8.53
N LEU A 79 -8.24 -8.97 -7.74
CA LEU A 79 -8.03 -7.63 -7.18
C LEU A 79 -6.82 -6.96 -7.85
N PRO A 80 -6.92 -5.68 -8.23
CA PRO A 80 -5.76 -4.85 -8.44
C PRO A 80 -4.86 -4.85 -7.19
N GLN A 81 -3.57 -4.69 -7.40
CA GLN A 81 -2.59 -4.64 -6.35
C GLN A 81 -1.67 -3.44 -6.59
N LEU A 82 -1.31 -2.74 -5.52
CA LEU A 82 -0.36 -1.64 -5.62
C LEU A 82 1.02 -2.18 -6.03
N LEU A 83 1.41 -1.96 -7.29
CA LEU A 83 2.71 -2.33 -7.85
C LEU A 83 3.25 -1.22 -8.75
N PRO A 84 4.56 -0.94 -8.70
CA PRO A 84 5.19 -0.01 -9.62
C PRO A 84 5.35 -0.66 -11.00
N LYS A 85 5.31 0.15 -12.06
CA LYS A 85 5.56 -0.30 -13.44
C LYS A 85 6.92 -0.98 -13.65
N SER A 86 7.91 -0.63 -12.84
CA SER A 86 9.23 -1.27 -12.84
C SER A 86 9.20 -2.77 -12.55
N ILE A 87 8.11 -3.31 -11.97
CA ILE A 87 7.96 -4.76 -11.75
C ILE A 87 8.05 -5.58 -13.04
N GLN A 88 7.74 -4.98 -14.19
CA GLN A 88 7.87 -5.61 -15.51
C GLN A 88 9.33 -5.99 -15.86
N GLN A 89 10.31 -5.39 -15.17
CA GLN A 89 11.73 -5.67 -15.34
C GLN A 89 12.22 -6.79 -14.40
N SER A 90 11.34 -7.41 -13.62
CA SER A 90 11.72 -8.50 -12.72
C SER A 90 12.15 -9.75 -13.50
N ASP A 91 13.32 -10.29 -13.15
CA ASP A 91 13.78 -11.58 -13.66
C ASP A 91 13.23 -12.79 -12.89
N HIS A 92 12.42 -12.55 -11.84
CA HIS A 92 11.88 -13.64 -11.03
C HIS A 92 10.83 -14.45 -11.81
N PRO A 93 11.01 -15.76 -12.04
CA PRO A 93 10.15 -16.54 -12.93
C PRO A 93 8.67 -16.47 -12.58
N ALA A 94 8.34 -16.58 -11.29
CA ALA A 94 6.96 -16.54 -10.85
C ALA A 94 6.32 -15.15 -11.04
N ILE A 95 7.09 -14.06 -10.91
CA ILE A 95 6.56 -12.71 -11.15
C ILE A 95 6.26 -12.56 -12.64
N ARG A 96 7.18 -12.98 -13.51
CA ARG A 96 7.00 -12.93 -14.97
C ARG A 96 5.78 -13.72 -15.46
N GLU A 97 5.51 -14.88 -14.86
CA GLU A 97 4.34 -15.69 -15.17
C GLU A 97 3.03 -15.07 -14.69
N LEU A 98 3.05 -14.36 -13.56
CA LEU A 98 1.86 -13.75 -12.97
C LEU A 98 1.45 -12.44 -13.66
N LEU A 99 2.41 -11.70 -14.23
CA LEU A 99 2.16 -10.48 -14.99
C LEU A 99 1.40 -10.79 -16.29
N ASP A 100 0.29 -10.08 -16.49
CA ASP A 100 -0.52 -10.16 -17.71
C ASP A 100 -1.17 -8.80 -18.04
N GLN A 101 -1.96 -8.77 -19.11
CA GLN A 101 -2.64 -7.57 -19.58
C GLN A 101 -3.66 -6.98 -18.59
N ASN A 102 -4.10 -7.76 -17.60
CA ASN A 102 -5.03 -7.34 -16.56
C ASN A 102 -4.31 -6.79 -15.32
N THR A 103 -2.97 -6.86 -15.29
CA THR A 103 -2.18 -6.32 -14.19
C THR A 103 -2.13 -4.79 -14.28
N ILE A 104 -2.74 -4.13 -13.28
CA ILE A 104 -2.68 -2.67 -13.15
C ILE A 104 -1.35 -2.27 -12.50
N LEU A 105 -0.63 -1.35 -13.15
CA LEU A 105 0.68 -0.88 -12.73
C LEU A 105 0.68 0.63 -12.61
N MET A 106 1.32 1.13 -11.54
CA MET A 106 1.46 2.56 -11.30
C MET A 106 2.70 3.10 -12.01
N ASP A 107 2.54 4.18 -12.79
CA ASP A 107 3.65 4.94 -13.36
C ASP A 107 4.49 5.62 -12.27
N GLY A 108 3.89 5.93 -11.11
CA GLY A 108 4.62 6.34 -9.92
C GLY A 108 3.87 6.09 -8.63
N ILE A 109 4.59 5.68 -7.60
CA ILE A 109 4.10 5.53 -6.22
C ILE A 109 4.89 6.52 -5.36
N HIS A 110 4.17 7.42 -4.69
CA HIS A 110 4.74 8.57 -4.01
C HIS A 110 4.35 8.55 -2.53
N THR A 111 5.22 9.06 -1.68
CA THR A 111 4.94 9.35 -0.28
C THR A 111 5.86 10.47 0.15
N VAL A 112 5.36 11.35 1.00
CA VAL A 112 6.19 12.35 1.67
C VAL A 112 7.26 11.64 2.53
N THR A 113 8.48 12.15 2.48
CA THR A 113 9.62 11.62 3.25
C THR A 113 9.74 12.35 4.59
N PRO A 114 10.37 11.75 5.62
CA PRO A 114 10.63 12.46 6.88
C PRO A 114 11.44 13.74 6.74
N GLU A 115 12.27 13.84 5.69
CA GLU A 115 13.01 15.07 5.40
C GLU A 115 12.11 16.16 4.82
N ASP A 116 11.28 15.82 3.84
CA ASP A 116 10.35 16.78 3.23
C ASP A 116 9.26 17.20 4.22
N TYR A 117 8.77 16.27 5.04
CA TYR A 117 7.78 16.55 6.08
C TYR A 117 8.26 17.66 7.03
N ARG A 118 9.52 17.59 7.49
CA ARG A 118 10.12 18.62 8.35
C ARG A 118 10.22 20.01 7.69
N LYS A 119 10.11 20.10 6.37
CA LYS A 119 10.17 21.37 5.60
C LYS A 119 8.77 21.99 5.37
N GLY A 120 7.72 21.29 5.77
CA GLY A 120 6.31 21.59 5.48
C GLY A 120 5.77 20.59 4.45
N PRO A 121 4.97 19.58 4.86
CA PRO A 121 4.46 18.55 3.96
C PRO A 121 3.61 19.12 2.81
N GLU A 122 2.89 20.22 3.06
CA GLU A 122 2.10 20.93 2.06
C GLU A 122 2.94 21.36 0.84
N LYS A 123 4.18 21.79 1.05
CA LYS A 123 5.08 22.20 -0.03
C LYS A 123 5.52 21.00 -0.87
N TYR A 124 5.71 19.85 -0.23
CA TYR A 124 6.01 18.61 -0.94
C TYR A 124 4.82 18.19 -1.80
N TYR A 125 3.62 18.20 -1.23
CA TYR A 125 2.40 17.82 -1.94
C TYR A 125 2.11 18.75 -3.12
N ASP A 126 2.19 20.07 -2.90
CA ASP A 126 1.98 21.05 -3.97
C ASP A 126 2.96 20.84 -5.11
N ARG A 127 4.26 20.72 -4.80
CA ARG A 127 5.30 20.47 -5.81
C ARG A 127 5.05 19.16 -6.55
N LEU A 128 4.77 18.08 -5.83
CA LEU A 128 4.52 16.77 -6.42
C LEU A 128 3.37 16.85 -7.43
N LEU A 129 2.22 17.39 -7.01
CA LEU A 129 1.01 17.43 -7.85
C LEU A 129 1.19 18.29 -9.09
N ARG A 130 1.92 19.41 -9.01
CA ARG A 130 2.25 20.27 -10.18
C ARG A 130 3.27 19.64 -11.13
N GLU A 131 4.08 18.71 -10.66
CA GLU A 131 5.16 18.08 -11.43
C GLU A 131 4.82 16.65 -11.87
N LEU A 132 3.61 16.15 -11.58
CA LEU A 132 3.21 14.80 -11.96
C LEU A 132 3.24 14.64 -13.49
N PRO A 133 3.99 13.66 -14.03
CA PRO A 133 3.90 13.35 -15.45
C PRO A 133 2.54 12.71 -15.77
N PRO A 134 2.12 12.70 -17.05
CA PRO A 134 0.95 11.95 -17.46
C PRO A 134 1.11 10.45 -17.15
N GLY A 135 0.16 9.87 -16.43
CA GLY A 135 0.20 8.46 -16.04
C GLY A 135 -0.74 8.12 -14.89
N LEU A 136 -0.76 6.85 -14.50
CA LEU A 136 -1.48 6.39 -13.31
C LEU A 136 -0.55 6.47 -12.09
N HIS A 137 -0.81 7.40 -11.19
CA HIS A 137 -0.01 7.64 -9.99
C HIS A 137 -0.77 7.31 -8.71
N CYS A 138 -0.05 6.86 -7.68
CA CYS A 138 -0.59 6.65 -6.35
C CYS A 138 0.22 7.47 -5.34
N LEU A 139 -0.43 8.43 -4.67
CA LEU A 139 0.15 9.14 -3.51
C LEU A 139 -0.37 8.49 -2.23
N LEU A 140 0.54 7.90 -1.45
CA LEU A 140 0.26 7.31 -0.16
C LEU A 140 0.19 8.41 0.90
N ILE A 141 -0.93 8.47 1.62
CA ILE A 141 -1.24 9.48 2.64
C ILE A 141 -1.70 8.78 3.92
N HIS A 142 -1.47 9.40 5.07
CA HIS A 142 -1.82 8.79 6.36
C HIS A 142 -2.70 9.75 7.15
N LEU A 143 -4.01 9.59 7.08
CA LEU A 143 -4.94 10.51 7.76
C LEU A 143 -5.34 9.97 9.13
N ALA A 144 -5.31 10.82 10.15
CA ALA A 144 -5.88 10.59 11.47
C ALA A 144 -5.93 11.90 12.26
N TYR A 145 -6.73 11.93 13.33
CA TYR A 145 -6.65 13.01 14.30
C TYR A 145 -5.41 12.85 15.20
N ASP A 146 -4.81 13.96 15.60
CA ASP A 146 -3.77 13.98 16.64
C ASP A 146 -4.44 13.96 18.01
N ASP A 147 -4.99 12.80 18.37
CA ASP A 147 -5.66 12.54 19.64
C ASP A 147 -4.88 11.55 20.52
N GLU A 148 -5.37 11.35 21.76
CA GLU A 148 -4.72 10.49 22.75
C GLU A 148 -4.56 9.03 22.25
N GLU A 149 -5.51 8.53 21.47
CA GLU A 149 -5.43 7.17 20.92
C GLU A 149 -4.31 7.06 19.89
N MET A 150 -4.26 7.99 18.91
CA MET A 150 -3.22 7.97 17.89
C MET A 150 -1.83 8.22 18.50
N GLN A 151 -1.71 9.14 19.46
CA GLN A 151 -0.47 9.40 20.18
C GLN A 151 0.03 8.15 20.92
N ALA A 152 -0.88 7.37 21.53
CA ALA A 152 -0.52 6.12 22.19
C ALA A 152 -0.08 5.04 21.19
N ILE A 153 -0.73 4.93 20.04
CA ILE A 153 -0.38 3.96 18.98
C ILE A 153 0.99 4.29 18.37
N THR A 154 1.32 5.57 18.22
CA THR A 154 2.55 6.04 17.55
C THR A 154 3.62 6.58 18.49
N VAL A 155 3.57 6.25 19.79
CA VAL A 155 4.42 6.88 20.83
C VAL A 155 5.92 6.85 20.51
N ASP A 156 6.40 5.76 19.92
CA ASP A 156 7.81 5.57 19.52
C ASP A 156 8.02 5.68 17.99
N HIS A 157 7.06 6.25 17.27
CA HIS A 157 7.05 6.38 15.81
C HIS A 157 6.78 7.86 15.42
N PRO A 158 7.77 8.75 15.57
CA PRO A 158 7.59 10.17 15.25
C PRO A 158 7.33 10.40 13.75
N ASP A 159 7.96 9.59 12.88
CA ASP A 159 7.65 9.57 11.45
C ASP A 159 6.34 8.81 11.22
N TRP A 160 5.44 9.36 10.40
CA TRP A 160 4.06 8.87 10.24
C TRP A 160 3.26 8.77 11.55
N GLY A 161 3.66 9.54 12.57
CA GLY A 161 3.02 9.64 13.88
C GLY A 161 1.76 10.50 13.91
N ALA A 162 1.20 10.73 15.09
CA ALA A 162 -0.07 11.44 15.27
C ALA A 162 -0.11 12.84 14.62
N SER A 163 0.89 13.69 14.88
CA SER A 163 0.96 15.03 14.30
C SER A 163 1.15 15.02 12.78
N TRP A 164 1.88 14.02 12.26
CA TRP A 164 1.97 13.76 10.81
C TRP A 164 0.61 13.53 10.20
N ARG A 165 -0.16 12.64 10.84
CA ARG A 165 -1.43 12.21 10.32
C ARG A 165 -2.50 13.30 10.36
N GLN A 166 -2.41 14.19 11.35
CA GLN A 166 -3.23 15.40 11.41
C GLN A 166 -2.87 16.38 10.29
N ALA A 167 -1.59 16.61 10.03
CA ALA A 167 -1.17 17.49 8.94
C ALA A 167 -1.60 16.97 7.56
N ASP A 168 -1.52 15.66 7.34
CA ASP A 168 -2.07 15.03 6.13
C ASP A 168 -3.60 15.25 6.06
N TYR A 169 -4.32 15.00 7.16
CA TYR A 169 -5.77 15.24 7.22
C TYR A 169 -6.12 16.69 6.85
N ASP A 170 -5.45 17.67 7.46
CA ASP A 170 -5.71 19.08 7.24
C ASP A 170 -5.44 19.48 5.78
N TYR A 171 -4.35 19.00 5.18
CA TYR A 171 -4.03 19.30 3.78
C TYR A 171 -5.02 18.65 2.81
N PHE A 172 -5.25 17.33 2.90
CA PHE A 172 -6.06 16.59 1.92
C PHE A 172 -7.57 16.85 2.06
N THR A 173 -8.01 17.51 3.13
CA THR A 173 -9.38 18.00 3.27
C THR A 173 -9.56 19.48 2.93
N SER A 174 -8.47 20.21 2.66
CA SER A 174 -8.47 21.66 2.39
C SER A 174 -9.04 22.07 1.02
N ASP A 175 -9.49 23.32 0.93
CA ASP A 175 -9.88 23.96 -0.34
C ASP A 175 -8.68 24.19 -1.26
N ALA A 176 -7.47 24.34 -0.70
CA ALA A 176 -6.24 24.51 -1.46
C ALA A 176 -5.93 23.25 -2.28
N PHE A 177 -6.01 22.07 -1.66
CA PHE A 177 -5.84 20.80 -2.36
C PHE A 177 -6.90 20.61 -3.46
N ARG A 178 -8.17 20.94 -3.18
CA ARG A 178 -9.26 20.85 -4.19
C ARG A 178 -9.01 21.76 -5.39
N SER A 179 -8.56 22.99 -5.15
CA SER A 179 -8.23 23.94 -6.22
C SER A 179 -7.04 23.45 -7.04
N LEU A 180 -6.01 22.91 -6.38
CA LEU A 180 -4.83 22.40 -7.04
C LEU A 180 -5.13 21.24 -8.00
N LEU A 181 -6.01 20.30 -7.60
CA LEU A 181 -6.44 19.23 -8.50
C LEU A 181 -7.10 19.77 -9.78
N GLN A 182 -7.86 20.86 -9.68
CA GLN A 182 -8.51 21.49 -10.82
C GLN A 182 -7.52 22.27 -11.70
N GLU A 183 -6.58 23.00 -11.09
CA GLU A 183 -5.54 23.75 -11.78
C GLU A 183 -4.64 22.84 -12.63
N GLU A 184 -4.30 21.67 -12.09
CA GLU A 184 -3.38 20.71 -12.72
C GLU A 184 -4.09 19.61 -13.52
N ASP A 185 -5.41 19.72 -13.71
CA ASP A 185 -6.25 18.74 -14.42
C ASP A 185 -6.06 17.29 -13.93
N ILE A 186 -5.91 17.12 -12.61
CA ILE A 186 -5.69 15.82 -11.97
C ILE A 186 -7.03 15.13 -11.74
N ILE A 187 -7.19 13.98 -12.38
CA ILE A 187 -8.37 13.14 -12.23
C ILE A 187 -8.11 12.11 -11.12
N LEU A 188 -8.88 12.21 -10.03
CA LEU A 188 -8.89 11.17 -9.01
C LEU A 188 -9.65 9.94 -9.52
N VAL A 189 -9.00 8.78 -9.40
CA VAL A 189 -9.58 7.48 -9.74
C VAL A 189 -9.56 6.56 -8.53
N THR A 190 -10.55 5.69 -8.43
CA THR A 190 -10.65 4.70 -7.36
C THR A 190 -10.18 3.34 -7.83
N TYR A 191 -9.61 2.55 -6.91
CA TYR A 191 -9.31 1.15 -7.19
C TYR A 191 -10.54 0.30 -7.55
N ARG A 192 -11.74 0.72 -7.13
CA ARG A 192 -13.00 0.11 -7.55
C ARG A 192 -13.18 0.25 -9.06
N GLU A 193 -12.98 1.44 -9.60
CA GLU A 193 -13.05 1.67 -11.04
C GLU A 193 -12.01 0.85 -11.79
N LEU A 194 -10.79 0.73 -11.26
CA LEU A 194 -9.73 -0.10 -11.84
C LEU A 194 -10.10 -1.60 -11.83
N ARG A 195 -10.54 -2.13 -10.68
CA ARG A 195 -10.98 -3.52 -10.52
C ARG A 195 -12.14 -3.87 -11.44
N ASP A 196 -13.13 -2.99 -11.52
CA ASP A 196 -14.35 -3.23 -12.30
C ASP A 196 -14.06 -3.17 -13.81
N LYS A 197 -12.96 -2.54 -14.25
CA LYS A 197 -12.46 -2.64 -15.63
C LYS A 197 -11.81 -4.00 -15.91
N ILE A 198 -11.01 -4.54 -14.99
CA ILE A 198 -10.44 -5.89 -15.10
C ILE A 198 -11.55 -6.93 -15.22
N SER A 199 -12.56 -6.85 -14.35
CA SER A 199 -13.65 -7.85 -14.27
C SER A 199 -14.58 -7.86 -15.50
N ARG A 200 -14.53 -6.82 -16.34
CA ARG A 200 -15.35 -6.69 -17.57
C ARG A 200 -14.60 -7.10 -18.85
N ALA A 201 -13.30 -7.36 -18.75
CA ALA A 201 -12.46 -7.72 -19.90
C ALA A 201 -12.51 -9.24 -20.21
N GLU A 202 -13.19 -10.03 -19.38
CA GLU A 202 -13.47 -11.47 -19.56
C GLU A 202 -14.91 -11.69 -20.06
#